data_AF-V6U178-F1
#
_entry.id   AF-V6U178-F1
#
_cell.length_a   1.000
_cell.length_b   1.000
_cell.length_c   1.000
_cell.angle_alpha   90.00
_cell.angle_beta   90.00
_cell.angle_gamma   90.00
#
_symmetry.space_group_name_H-M   'P 1'
#
loop_
_entity.id
_entity.type
_entity.pdbx_description
1 polymer ?
#
loop_
_entity_poly.entity_id
_entity_poly.type
_entity_poly.pdbx_seq_one_letter_code
_entity_poly.pdbx_strand_id
1 'polypeptide(L)'
;MLHLILFNSIVATTILLGVDTSRAPWDSRHYVNIVKVDTALANHKLIDRSILLYASDPTLTWPQLKPDTNRVDYHVMHPHELTPERLLRFLSVDLWNITSLTHVNTLILYLSGHGSPGFIRFQDSSILYKRSLERVLYALKGANRFTYLCLLVDSCHAASFIDILHDESWYVGVSSSMKNESSYSAFSDPITGIPHVDRFSLALSSINLSRFHNFTSLLLSEEFSFKHLLSHPSITGNGSLWFRNEILPEY
;
A
#
# COMPACT_ATOMS: atom_id res chain seq x y z
N MET A 1 48.17 -10.14 10.49
CA MET A 1 47.22 -10.46 9.40
C MET A 1 45.86 -9.96 9.85
N LEU A 2 45.53 -8.71 9.51
CA LEU A 2 44.27 -8.08 9.90
C LEU A 2 43.20 -8.58 8.92
N HIS A 3 42.29 -9.44 9.37
CA HIS A 3 41.13 -9.83 8.58
C HIS A 3 40.20 -8.62 8.46
N LEU A 4 40.24 -7.95 7.31
CA LEU A 4 39.21 -7.01 6.92
C LEU A 4 37.92 -7.82 6.68
N ILE A 5 37.03 -7.85 7.67
CA ILE A 5 35.67 -8.36 7.46
C ILE A 5 34.96 -7.27 6.64
N LEU A 6 34.89 -7.48 5.33
CA LEU A 6 34.01 -6.72 4.45
C LEU A 6 32.57 -7.11 4.84
N PHE A 7 31.98 -6.35 5.77
CA PHE A 7 30.54 -6.30 5.89
C PHE A 7 30.00 -5.70 4.59
N ASN A 8 29.55 -6.56 3.67
CA ASN A 8 28.60 -6.14 2.66
C ASN A 8 27.35 -5.70 3.44
N SER A 9 27.26 -4.41 3.74
CA SER A 9 26.02 -3.82 4.24
C SER A 9 24.99 -4.01 3.14
N ILE A 10 24.13 -5.01 3.29
CA ILE A 10 22.92 -5.11 2.46
C ILE A 10 22.16 -3.83 2.77
N VAL A 11 22.11 -2.91 1.80
CA VAL A 11 21.35 -1.66 1.93
C VAL A 11 19.91 -2.06 2.20
N ALA A 12 19.39 -1.67 3.37
CA ALA A 12 18.02 -1.97 3.77
C ALA A 12 17.05 -1.36 2.75
N THR A 13 16.56 -2.21 1.86
CA THR A 13 15.73 -1.78 0.72
C THR A 13 14.27 -1.82 1.12
N THR A 14 13.55 -0.72 0.90
CA THR A 14 12.11 -0.64 1.08
C THR A 14 11.41 -0.54 -0.26
N ILE A 15 10.45 -1.45 -0.50
CA ILE A 15 9.63 -1.48 -1.73
C ILE A 15 8.18 -1.19 -1.41
N LEU A 16 7.57 -0.34 -2.23
CA LEU A 16 6.11 -0.17 -2.28
C LEU A 16 5.51 -0.95 -3.46
N LEU A 17 4.52 -1.78 -3.17
CA LEU A 17 3.58 -2.31 -4.15
C LEU A 17 2.24 -1.60 -3.96
N GLY A 18 1.98 -0.60 -4.82
CA GLY A 18 0.69 0.11 -4.86
C GLY A 18 -0.26 -0.57 -5.85
N VAL A 19 -1.48 -0.85 -5.44
CA VAL A 19 -2.47 -1.57 -6.25
C VAL A 19 -3.78 -0.79 -6.27
N ASP A 20 -4.17 -0.34 -7.45
CA ASP A 20 -5.54 0.10 -7.74
C ASP A 20 -6.37 -1.14 -8.06
N THR A 21 -7.30 -1.50 -7.17
CA THR A 21 -8.12 -2.69 -7.36
C THR A 21 -9.38 -2.41 -8.19
N SER A 22 -9.61 -1.16 -8.58
CA SER A 22 -10.78 -0.70 -9.33
C SER A 22 -10.47 -0.42 -10.80
N ARG A 23 -11.51 -0.02 -11.54
CA ARG A 23 -11.43 0.33 -12.96
C ARG A 23 -12.48 1.37 -13.31
N ALA A 24 -12.42 1.83 -14.55
CA ALA A 24 -13.35 2.76 -15.17
C ALA A 24 -13.27 4.20 -14.60
N PRO A 25 -13.81 5.18 -15.33
CA PRO A 25 -13.57 6.60 -15.02
C PRO A 25 -14.08 7.05 -13.66
N TRP A 26 -15.18 6.48 -13.16
CA TRP A 26 -15.77 6.88 -11.88
C TRP A 26 -14.95 6.43 -10.65
N ASP A 27 -14.00 5.51 -10.83
CA ASP A 27 -13.11 5.03 -9.78
C ASP A 27 -11.63 5.42 -10.00
N SER A 28 -11.38 6.36 -10.91
CA SER A 28 -10.05 6.89 -11.21
C SER A 28 -9.23 7.33 -10.00
N ARG A 29 -9.92 7.76 -8.93
CA ARG A 29 -9.28 8.19 -7.68
C ARG A 29 -8.36 7.14 -7.08
N HIS A 30 -8.64 5.84 -7.25
CA HIS A 30 -7.84 4.79 -6.62
C HIS A 30 -6.44 4.70 -7.24
N TYR A 31 -6.32 4.90 -8.56
CA TYR A 31 -5.02 5.14 -9.19
C TYR A 31 -4.35 6.42 -8.66
N VAL A 32 -5.11 7.52 -8.55
CA VAL A 32 -4.58 8.79 -8.03
C VAL A 32 -4.05 8.60 -6.61
N ASN A 33 -4.71 7.80 -5.80
CA ASN A 33 -4.30 7.47 -4.43
C ASN A 33 -2.95 6.77 -4.40
N ILE A 34 -2.78 5.67 -5.17
CA ILE A 34 -1.50 4.93 -5.18
C ILE A 34 -0.34 5.79 -5.67
N VAL A 35 -0.58 6.67 -6.65
CA VAL A 35 0.43 7.61 -7.17
C VAL A 35 0.78 8.69 -6.14
N LYS A 36 -0.21 9.27 -5.46
CA LYS A 36 0.01 10.32 -4.46
C LYS A 36 0.74 9.78 -3.23
N VAL A 37 0.35 8.59 -2.76
CA VAL A 37 1.02 7.93 -1.63
C VAL A 37 2.45 7.56 -2.00
N ASP A 38 2.66 6.97 -3.18
CA ASP A 38 4.00 6.71 -3.73
C ASP A 38 4.88 7.96 -3.73
N THR A 39 4.38 9.05 -4.32
CA THR A 39 5.10 10.32 -4.44
C THR A 39 5.45 10.89 -3.05
N ALA A 40 4.50 10.85 -2.11
CA ALA A 40 4.72 11.35 -0.76
C ALA A 40 5.78 10.53 -0.02
N LEU A 41 5.71 9.20 -0.07
CA LEU A 41 6.70 8.33 0.55
C LEU A 41 8.09 8.53 -0.07
N ALA A 42 8.17 8.67 -1.39
CA ALA A 42 9.43 8.90 -2.10
C ALA A 42 10.06 10.25 -1.73
N ASN A 43 9.27 11.33 -1.71
CA ASN A 43 9.75 12.67 -1.34
C ASN A 43 10.32 12.72 0.08
N HIS A 44 9.81 11.87 0.98
CA HIS A 44 10.31 11.74 2.35
C HIS A 44 11.36 10.62 2.51
N LYS A 45 11.86 10.05 1.40
CA LYS A 45 12.87 8.96 1.37
C LYS A 45 12.46 7.71 2.15
N LEU A 46 11.17 7.44 2.28
CA LEU A 46 10.63 6.29 3.01
C LEU A 46 10.60 5.02 2.17
N ILE A 47 10.79 5.13 0.85
CA ILE A 47 10.81 4.02 -0.10
C ILE A 47 11.95 4.19 -1.10
N ASP A 48 12.49 3.08 -1.59
CA ASP A 48 13.58 3.07 -2.58
C ASP A 48 13.08 2.78 -4.00
N ARG A 49 12.05 1.94 -4.12
CA ARG A 49 11.46 1.52 -5.41
C ARG A 49 9.97 1.30 -5.26
N SER A 50 9.23 1.55 -6.33
CA SER A 50 7.79 1.27 -6.37
C SER A 50 7.38 0.48 -7.58
N ILE A 51 6.38 -0.37 -7.36
CA ILE A 51 5.65 -1.06 -8.41
C ILE A 51 4.20 -0.62 -8.27
N LEU A 52 3.62 -0.07 -9.34
CA LEU A 52 2.22 0.34 -9.38
C LEU A 52 1.43 -0.57 -10.32
N LEU A 53 0.51 -1.35 -9.75
CA LEU A 53 -0.40 -2.24 -10.50
C LEU A 53 -1.76 -1.55 -10.66
N TYR A 54 -2.23 -1.44 -11.90
CA TYR A 54 -3.56 -0.89 -12.18
C TYR A 54 -4.10 -1.37 -13.52
N ALA A 55 -5.43 -1.33 -13.67
CA ALA A 55 -6.08 -1.58 -14.95
C ALA A 55 -6.08 -0.31 -15.80
N SER A 56 -5.72 -0.42 -17.07
CA SER A 56 -5.82 0.68 -18.02
C SER A 56 -7.26 1.13 -18.16
N ASP A 57 -7.48 2.44 -18.18
CA ASP A 57 -8.74 2.99 -18.62
C ASP A 57 -8.69 3.24 -20.14
N PRO A 58 -9.46 2.49 -20.97
CA PRO A 58 -9.46 2.68 -22.41
C PRO A 58 -10.03 4.03 -22.84
N THR A 59 -10.79 4.72 -21.98
CA THR A 59 -11.34 6.05 -22.31
C THR A 59 -10.38 7.18 -21.96
N LEU A 60 -9.34 6.92 -21.15
CA LEU A 60 -8.33 7.91 -20.68
C LEU A 60 -8.97 9.22 -20.19
N THR A 61 -10.20 9.18 -19.70
CA THR A 61 -11.02 10.37 -19.44
C THR A 61 -10.60 11.13 -18.20
N TRP A 62 -9.64 10.62 -17.43
CA TRP A 62 -9.14 11.24 -16.21
C TRP A 62 -7.62 11.39 -16.22
N PRO A 63 -7.06 12.39 -15.50
CA PRO A 63 -5.63 12.70 -15.56
C PRO A 63 -4.80 11.58 -14.92
N GLN A 64 -4.10 10.79 -15.75
CA GLN A 64 -3.09 9.88 -15.25
C GLN A 64 -1.86 10.67 -14.82
N LEU A 65 -1.68 10.81 -13.52
CA LEU A 65 -0.46 11.31 -12.91
C LEU A 65 0.67 10.29 -13.13
N LYS A 66 1.72 10.66 -13.87
CA LYS A 66 2.91 9.82 -14.04
C LYS A 66 4.06 10.37 -13.19
N PRO A 67 4.28 9.87 -11.95
CA PRO A 67 5.48 10.19 -11.17
C PRO A 67 6.77 9.73 -11.87
N ASP A 68 7.91 10.16 -11.32
CA ASP A 68 9.25 9.88 -11.85
C ASP A 68 9.43 8.41 -12.26
N THR A 69 9.62 8.19 -13.56
CA THR A 69 9.67 6.86 -14.17
C THR A 69 10.94 6.09 -13.81
N ASN A 70 11.98 6.72 -13.26
CA ASN A 70 13.23 6.04 -12.93
C ASN A 70 13.12 5.14 -11.68
N ARG A 71 12.16 5.41 -10.79
CA ARG A 71 11.94 4.69 -9.53
C ARG A 71 10.72 3.78 -9.57
N VAL A 72 9.80 4.04 -10.50
CA VAL A 72 8.47 3.45 -10.52
C VAL A 72 8.33 2.52 -11.73
N ASP A 73 8.13 1.24 -11.46
CA ASP A 73 7.73 0.24 -12.46
C ASP A 73 6.20 0.20 -12.55
N TYR A 74 5.65 0.66 -13.68
CA TYR A 74 4.21 0.61 -13.94
C TYR A 74 3.83 -0.70 -14.61
N HIS A 75 2.89 -1.42 -14.01
CA HIS A 75 2.31 -2.63 -14.59
C HIS A 75 0.84 -2.37 -14.88
N VAL A 76 0.62 -1.90 -16.11
CA VAL A 76 -0.71 -1.63 -16.65
C VAL A 76 -1.26 -2.91 -17.25
N MET A 77 -2.49 -3.29 -16.88
CA MET A 77 -3.17 -4.45 -17.42
C MET A 77 -4.47 -4.03 -18.12
N HIS A 78 -5.02 -4.84 -19.03
CA HIS A 78 -6.34 -4.52 -19.56
C HIS A 78 -7.42 -4.66 -18.48
N PRO A 79 -8.58 -3.98 -18.63
CA PRO A 79 -9.70 -4.15 -17.71
C PRO A 79 -10.04 -5.63 -17.50
N HIS A 80 -10.31 -6.01 -16.26
CA HIS A 80 -10.55 -7.40 -15.81
C HIS A 80 -9.34 -8.33 -15.78
N GLU A 81 -8.16 -7.93 -16.25
CA GLU A 81 -6.95 -8.77 -16.14
C GLU A 81 -6.26 -8.65 -14.77
N LEU A 82 -6.45 -7.53 -14.08
CA LEU A 82 -5.98 -7.36 -12.70
C LEU A 82 -6.95 -8.06 -11.74
N THR A 83 -6.76 -9.37 -11.55
CA THR A 83 -7.56 -10.20 -10.63
C THR A 83 -6.83 -10.44 -9.30
N PRO A 84 -7.53 -10.95 -8.26
CA PRO A 84 -6.89 -11.40 -7.02
C PRO A 84 -5.78 -12.42 -7.28
N GLU A 85 -6.00 -13.41 -8.15
CA GLU A 85 -5.01 -14.43 -8.51
C GLU A 85 -3.79 -13.81 -9.18
N ARG A 86 -4.01 -12.79 -10.03
CA ARG A 86 -2.93 -12.05 -10.68
C ARG A 86 -2.09 -11.30 -9.65
N LEU A 87 -2.70 -10.60 -8.69
CA LEU A 87 -1.99 -9.94 -7.60
C LEU A 87 -1.21 -10.94 -6.74
N LEU A 88 -1.83 -12.06 -6.35
CA LEU A 88 -1.18 -13.08 -5.51
C LEU A 88 0.00 -13.73 -6.24
N ARG A 89 -0.12 -14.00 -7.55
CA ARG A 89 0.99 -14.45 -8.39
C ARG A 89 2.08 -13.39 -8.48
N PHE A 90 1.70 -12.12 -8.63
CA PHE A 90 2.64 -11.02 -8.71
C PHE A 90 3.49 -10.93 -7.44
N LEU A 91 2.84 -10.93 -6.28
CA LEU A 91 3.50 -10.96 -4.96
C LEU A 91 4.42 -12.18 -4.79
N SER A 92 4.01 -13.35 -5.28
CA SER A 92 4.77 -14.59 -5.10
C SER A 92 5.98 -14.72 -6.03
N VAL A 93 5.90 -14.16 -7.23
CA VAL A 93 6.85 -14.43 -8.32
C VAL A 93 7.33 -13.16 -9.00
N ASP A 94 6.42 -12.41 -9.61
CA ASP A 94 6.80 -11.35 -10.54
C ASP A 94 7.54 -10.20 -9.86
N LEU A 95 7.11 -9.80 -8.66
CA LEU A 95 7.75 -8.74 -7.86
C LEU A 95 9.26 -8.98 -7.70
N TRP A 96 9.65 -10.21 -7.34
CA TRP A 96 11.04 -10.58 -7.09
C TRP A 96 11.86 -10.66 -8.39
N ASN A 97 11.23 -11.07 -9.49
CA ASN A 97 11.88 -11.14 -10.80
C ASN A 97 12.15 -9.74 -11.36
N ILE A 98 11.16 -8.85 -11.33
CA ILE A 98 11.25 -7.49 -11.88
C ILE A 98 12.23 -6.65 -11.08
N THR A 99 12.22 -6.81 -9.75
CA THR A 99 13.15 -6.08 -8.88
C THR A 99 14.56 -6.66 -8.92
N SER A 100 14.71 -7.92 -9.37
CA SER A 100 15.94 -8.70 -9.25
C SER A 100 16.45 -8.81 -7.80
N LEU A 101 15.54 -8.68 -6.84
CA LEU A 101 15.84 -8.78 -5.41
C LEU A 101 15.42 -10.14 -4.88
N THR A 102 16.31 -10.75 -4.09
CA THR A 102 16.00 -11.99 -3.36
C THR A 102 15.32 -11.70 -2.02
N HIS A 103 15.60 -10.53 -1.43
CA HIS A 103 15.11 -10.07 -0.14
C HIS A 103 14.98 -8.53 -0.12
N VAL A 104 14.00 -8.02 0.61
CA VAL A 104 13.85 -6.59 0.94
C VAL A 104 13.73 -6.40 2.45
N ASN A 105 14.16 -5.27 2.99
CA ASN A 105 13.95 -5.00 4.41
C ASN A 105 12.46 -4.78 4.70
N THR A 106 11.81 -3.84 4.02
CA THR A 106 10.38 -3.57 4.24
C THR A 106 9.62 -3.69 2.92
N LEU A 107 8.59 -4.52 2.92
CA LEU A 107 7.58 -4.57 1.86
C LEU A 107 6.36 -3.78 2.33
N ILE A 108 5.99 -2.74 1.56
CA ILE A 108 4.76 -1.99 1.76
C ILE A 108 3.76 -2.44 0.70
N LEU A 109 2.65 -3.05 1.12
CA LEU A 109 1.53 -3.37 0.25
C LEU A 109 0.44 -2.34 0.49
N TYR A 110 0.14 -1.53 -0.52
CA TYR A 110 -0.92 -0.54 -0.45
C TYR A 110 -2.05 -0.88 -1.43
N LEU A 111 -3.23 -1.19 -0.89
CA LEU A 111 -4.43 -1.48 -1.67
C LEU A 111 -5.37 -0.27 -1.60
N SER A 112 -5.76 0.26 -2.75
CA SER A 112 -6.80 1.28 -2.87
C SER A 112 -7.93 0.78 -3.76
N GLY A 113 -9.17 0.87 -3.26
CA GLY A 113 -10.33 0.38 -3.98
C GLY A 113 -11.56 0.22 -3.10
N HIS A 114 -12.44 -0.68 -3.51
CA HIS A 114 -13.69 -0.96 -2.79
C HIS A 114 -13.61 -2.23 -1.98
N GLY A 115 -14.26 -2.24 -0.82
CA GLY A 115 -14.19 -3.35 0.11
C GLY A 115 -15.46 -3.56 0.90
N SER A 116 -15.48 -4.68 1.60
CA SER A 116 -16.57 -5.16 2.43
C SER A 116 -15.98 -6.01 3.55
N PRO A 117 -16.76 -6.41 4.57
CA PRO A 117 -16.23 -7.20 5.68
C PRO A 117 -15.42 -8.43 5.22
N GLY A 118 -14.11 -8.41 5.47
CA GLY A 118 -13.18 -9.51 5.21
C GLY A 118 -12.64 -9.64 3.78
N PHE A 119 -12.97 -8.72 2.86
CA PHE A 119 -12.50 -8.80 1.48
C PHE A 119 -12.42 -7.46 0.75
N ILE A 120 -11.58 -7.42 -0.30
CA ILE A 120 -11.46 -6.29 -1.25
C ILE A 120 -11.98 -6.74 -2.61
N ARG A 121 -12.76 -5.88 -3.28
CA ARG A 121 -13.27 -6.11 -4.64
C ARG A 121 -12.19 -5.76 -5.66
N PHE A 122 -12.13 -6.57 -6.70
CA PHE A 122 -11.24 -6.39 -7.84
C PHE A 122 -12.08 -6.26 -9.10
N GLN A 123 -11.92 -5.13 -9.80
CA GLN A 123 -12.43 -4.89 -11.17
C GLN A 123 -13.94 -5.15 -11.33
N ASP A 124 -14.73 -4.93 -10.27
CA ASP A 124 -16.18 -5.21 -10.16
C ASP A 124 -16.62 -6.68 -10.28
N SER A 125 -15.71 -7.60 -10.63
CA SER A 125 -16.06 -8.97 -11.01
C SER A 125 -15.47 -10.05 -10.10
N SER A 126 -14.53 -9.70 -9.23
CA SER A 126 -13.81 -10.68 -8.40
C SER A 126 -13.49 -10.12 -7.02
N ILE A 127 -13.11 -11.01 -6.09
CA ILE A 127 -12.95 -10.68 -4.68
C ILE A 127 -11.64 -11.29 -4.16
N LEU A 128 -10.79 -10.46 -3.58
CA LEU A 128 -9.65 -10.90 -2.78
C LEU A 128 -10.10 -11.10 -1.34
N TYR A 129 -10.22 -12.35 -0.91
CA TYR A 129 -10.43 -12.68 0.50
C TYR A 129 -9.12 -12.51 1.28
N LYS A 130 -9.22 -11.93 2.49
CA LYS A 130 -8.05 -11.66 3.33
C LYS A 130 -7.19 -12.90 3.64
N ARG A 131 -7.83 -14.07 3.80
CA ARG A 131 -7.14 -15.36 4.03
C ARG A 131 -6.27 -15.82 2.86
N SER A 132 -6.63 -15.46 1.63
CA SER A 132 -5.82 -15.78 0.45
C SER A 132 -4.53 -14.97 0.45
N LEU A 133 -4.63 -13.69 0.82
CA LEU A 133 -3.47 -12.81 0.98
C LEU A 133 -2.57 -13.28 2.14
N GLU A 134 -3.16 -13.56 3.31
CA GLU A 134 -2.47 -14.08 4.50
C GLU A 134 -1.57 -15.28 4.18
N ARG A 135 -2.10 -16.28 3.46
CA ARG A 135 -1.32 -17.48 3.05
C ARG A 135 -0.10 -17.15 2.20
N VAL A 136 -0.26 -16.23 1.24
CA VAL A 136 0.86 -15.80 0.38
C VAL A 136 1.90 -15.03 1.20
N LEU A 137 1.46 -14.16 2.12
CA LEU A 137 2.35 -13.40 2.98
C LEU A 137 3.17 -14.30 3.91
N TYR A 138 2.54 -15.33 4.51
CA TYR A 138 3.28 -16.34 5.30
C TYR A 138 4.28 -17.12 4.45
N ALA A 139 3.92 -17.52 3.22
CA ALA A 139 4.83 -18.20 2.31
C ALA A 139 6.04 -17.31 1.95
N LEU A 140 5.81 -16.02 1.68
CA LEU A 140 6.86 -15.04 1.42
C LEU A 140 7.76 -14.81 2.65
N LYS A 141 7.16 -14.72 3.85
CA LYS A 141 7.91 -14.58 5.10
C LYS A 141 8.78 -15.80 5.36
N GLY A 142 8.23 -17.00 5.20
CA GLY A 142 8.96 -18.28 5.34
C GLY A 142 10.09 -18.45 4.33
N ALA A 143 9.95 -17.86 3.14
CA ALA A 143 11.01 -17.79 2.11
C ALA A 143 11.99 -16.62 2.33
N ASN A 144 11.92 -15.93 3.47
CA ASN A 144 12.75 -14.77 3.83
C ASN A 144 12.75 -13.67 2.74
N ARG A 145 11.61 -13.43 2.10
CA ARG A 145 11.49 -12.42 1.04
C ARG A 145 11.45 -10.99 1.57
N PHE A 146 10.99 -10.80 2.81
CA PHE A 146 11.03 -9.52 3.50
C PHE A 146 11.28 -9.64 5.00
N THR A 147 11.84 -8.60 5.62
CA THR A 147 11.96 -8.51 7.10
C THR A 147 10.67 -8.01 7.72
N TYR A 148 10.15 -6.88 7.25
CA TYR A 148 8.94 -6.23 7.75
C TYR A 148 7.88 -6.08 6.65
N LEU A 149 6.62 -6.18 7.04
CA LEU A 149 5.46 -5.97 6.19
C LEU A 149 4.60 -4.83 6.73
N CYS A 150 4.32 -3.87 5.86
CA CYS A 150 3.34 -2.83 6.11
C CYS A 150 2.17 -3.00 5.12
N LEU A 151 0.98 -3.33 5.62
CA LEU A 151 -0.23 -3.44 4.81
C LEU A 151 -1.10 -2.19 5.02
N LEU A 152 -1.23 -1.36 4.00
CA LEU A 152 -2.16 -0.23 3.98
C LEU A 152 -3.37 -0.58 3.13
N VAL A 153 -4.57 -0.32 3.64
CA VAL A 153 -5.81 -0.54 2.90
C VAL A 153 -6.68 0.70 2.99
N ASP A 154 -6.87 1.37 1.84
CA ASP A 154 -7.80 2.49 1.71
C ASP A 154 -9.09 2.03 1.01
N SER A 155 -10.11 1.72 1.82
CA SER A 155 -11.39 1.14 1.40
C SER A 155 -12.40 1.17 2.55
N CYS A 156 -13.69 1.03 2.23
CA CYS A 156 -14.74 0.68 3.20
C CYS A 156 -14.41 -0.64 3.92
N HIS A 157 -14.79 -0.74 5.19
CA HIS A 157 -14.56 -1.87 6.10
C HIS A 157 -13.09 -2.31 6.22
N ALA A 158 -12.12 -1.45 5.95
CA ALA A 158 -10.73 -1.85 5.79
C ALA A 158 -10.12 -2.49 7.06
N ALA A 159 -10.52 -2.07 8.27
CA ALA A 159 -10.09 -2.72 9.52
C ALA A 159 -10.47 -4.21 9.63
N SER A 160 -11.47 -4.67 8.87
CA SER A 160 -11.85 -6.10 8.82
C SER A 160 -10.94 -6.96 7.95
N PHE A 161 -10.13 -6.31 7.10
CA PHE A 161 -9.23 -6.94 6.16
C PHE A 161 -7.80 -7.00 6.71
N ILE A 162 -7.34 -5.96 7.40
CA ILE A 162 -5.95 -5.86 7.89
C ILE A 162 -5.66 -6.67 9.16
N ASP A 163 -6.66 -7.26 9.82
CA ASP A 163 -6.48 -8.03 11.07
C ASP A 163 -5.91 -9.45 10.85
N ILE A 164 -5.43 -9.77 9.64
CA ILE A 164 -4.96 -11.10 9.23
C ILE A 164 -3.70 -11.59 9.95
N LEU A 165 -2.82 -10.69 10.39
CA LEU A 165 -1.49 -11.01 10.92
C LEU A 165 -1.22 -10.24 12.23
N HIS A 166 -2.27 -9.90 12.98
CA HIS A 166 -2.20 -8.97 14.10
C HIS A 166 -1.28 -9.40 15.26
N ASP A 167 -0.94 -10.69 15.35
CA ASP A 167 -0.04 -11.22 16.37
C ASP A 167 1.44 -11.28 15.92
N GLU A 168 1.72 -10.96 14.65
CA GLU A 168 3.05 -11.09 14.06
C GLU A 168 3.90 -9.85 14.30
N SER A 169 5.07 -10.01 14.92
CA SER A 169 5.98 -8.90 15.26
C SER A 169 6.56 -8.16 14.05
N TRP A 170 6.60 -8.83 12.90
CA TRP A 170 7.09 -8.30 11.62
C TRP A 170 6.00 -7.61 10.78
N TYR A 171 4.78 -7.51 11.29
CA TYR A 171 3.62 -7.00 10.57
C TYR A 171 3.03 -5.75 11.22
N VAL A 172 2.64 -4.77 10.40
CA VAL A 172 1.72 -3.71 10.77
C VAL A 172 0.66 -3.54 9.69
N GLY A 173 -0.60 -3.49 10.10
CA GLY A 173 -1.74 -3.20 9.24
C GLY A 173 -2.31 -1.82 9.56
N VAL A 174 -2.61 -1.03 8.54
CA VAL A 174 -3.22 0.30 8.66
C VAL A 174 -4.42 0.40 7.72
N SER A 175 -5.56 0.87 8.23
CA SER A 175 -6.80 0.99 7.47
C SER A 175 -7.33 2.41 7.46
N SER A 176 -8.03 2.78 6.38
CA SER A 176 -8.71 4.08 6.29
C SER A 176 -10.05 4.14 7.01
N SER A 177 -10.66 2.99 7.34
CA SER A 177 -11.93 2.91 8.08
C SER A 177 -11.99 1.72 9.02
N MET A 178 -12.91 1.79 9.99
CA MET A 178 -13.21 0.74 10.95
C MET A 178 -14.05 -0.40 10.34
N LYS A 179 -14.21 -1.48 11.12
CA LYS A 179 -15.15 -2.55 10.79
C LYS A 179 -16.55 -1.96 10.79
N ASN A 180 -17.30 -2.18 9.72
CA ASN A 180 -18.66 -1.64 9.52
C ASN A 180 -18.71 -0.12 9.31
N GLU A 181 -17.63 0.46 8.76
CA GLU A 181 -17.54 1.88 8.44
C GLU A 181 -17.09 2.09 6.99
N SER A 182 -17.71 3.05 6.30
CA SER A 182 -17.31 3.49 4.96
C SER A 182 -16.02 4.33 4.99
N SER A 183 -15.27 4.31 3.91
CA SER A 183 -14.26 5.34 3.60
C SER A 183 -14.86 6.35 2.61
N TYR A 184 -14.25 7.54 2.51
CA TYR A 184 -14.85 8.66 1.76
C TYR A 184 -13.84 9.38 0.86
N SER A 185 -14.33 9.87 -0.28
CA SER A 185 -13.58 10.78 -1.15
C SER A 185 -13.51 12.20 -0.58
N ALA A 186 -12.45 12.92 -0.91
CA ALA A 186 -12.24 14.29 -0.45
C ALA A 186 -12.94 15.32 -1.35
N PHE A 187 -12.79 15.14 -2.67
CA PHE A 187 -13.27 16.05 -3.70
C PHE A 187 -13.86 15.25 -4.85
N SER A 188 -14.81 15.87 -5.56
CA SER A 188 -15.36 15.36 -6.80
C SER A 188 -15.43 16.47 -7.84
N ASP A 189 -15.36 16.09 -9.11
CA ASP A 189 -15.59 16.98 -10.22
C ASP A 189 -17.01 17.58 -10.12
N PRO A 190 -17.17 18.91 -10.18
CA PRO A 190 -18.45 19.56 -9.94
C PRO A 190 -19.50 19.31 -11.03
N ILE A 191 -19.09 18.82 -12.22
CA ILE A 191 -20.01 18.59 -13.35
C ILE A 191 -20.40 17.11 -13.43
N THR A 192 -19.43 16.22 -13.34
CA THR A 192 -19.60 14.76 -13.52
C THR A 192 -19.82 14.02 -12.20
N GLY A 193 -19.46 14.62 -11.06
CA GLY A 193 -19.49 13.99 -9.75
C GLY A 193 -18.37 12.97 -9.51
N ILE A 194 -17.48 12.76 -10.49
CA ILE A 194 -16.39 11.77 -10.40
C ILE A 194 -15.42 12.18 -9.29
N PRO A 195 -15.16 11.31 -8.30
CA PRO A 195 -14.26 11.63 -7.20
C PRO A 195 -12.79 11.65 -7.66
N HIS A 196 -12.01 12.57 -7.09
CA HIS A 196 -10.62 12.82 -7.50
C HIS A 196 -9.58 12.06 -6.65
N VAL A 197 -9.83 11.91 -5.35
CA VAL A 197 -8.89 11.34 -4.37
C VAL A 197 -9.65 10.92 -3.12
N ASP A 198 -9.22 9.84 -2.46
CA ASP A 198 -9.76 9.43 -1.17
C ASP A 198 -9.13 10.20 0.00
N ARG A 199 -9.90 10.46 1.05
CA ARG A 199 -9.48 11.33 2.17
C ARG A 199 -8.27 10.80 2.90
N PHE A 200 -8.20 9.50 3.15
CA PHE A 200 -7.06 8.88 3.83
C PHE A 200 -5.79 9.03 2.99
N SER A 201 -5.88 8.72 1.69
CA SER A 201 -4.79 8.93 0.73
C SER A 201 -4.36 10.39 0.63
N LEU A 202 -5.32 11.32 0.65
CA LEU A 202 -5.04 12.76 0.65
C LEU A 202 -4.32 13.18 1.94
N ALA A 203 -4.78 12.74 3.10
CA ALA A 203 -4.12 13.02 4.39
C ALA A 203 -2.68 12.47 4.40
N LEU A 204 -2.51 11.20 4.03
CA LEU A 204 -1.19 10.55 3.98
C LEU A 204 -0.23 11.23 3.00
N SER A 205 -0.74 11.73 1.86
CA SER A 205 0.10 12.37 0.85
C SER A 205 0.38 13.85 1.09
N SER A 206 -0.40 14.52 1.94
CA SER A 206 -0.25 15.97 2.21
C SER A 206 0.50 16.26 3.51
N ILE A 207 0.54 15.32 4.44
CA ILE A 207 1.23 15.49 5.72
C ILE A 207 2.76 15.41 5.56
N ASN A 208 3.49 16.16 6.39
CA ASN A 208 4.95 16.04 6.49
C ASN A 208 5.32 14.77 7.27
N LEU A 209 5.64 13.70 6.55
CA LEU A 209 5.95 12.39 7.11
C LEU A 209 7.26 12.35 7.90
N SER A 210 8.16 13.32 7.72
CA SER A 210 9.41 13.39 8.50
C SER A 210 9.18 13.71 9.99
N ARG A 211 7.96 14.09 10.38
CA ARG A 211 7.57 14.35 11.78
C ARG A 211 7.20 13.09 12.56
N PHE A 212 7.14 11.94 11.89
CA PHE A 212 6.64 10.69 12.47
C PHE A 212 7.63 9.56 12.26
N HIS A 213 7.63 8.62 13.20
CA HIS A 213 8.51 7.44 13.18
C HIS A 213 7.75 6.13 13.40
N ASN A 214 6.42 6.19 13.54
CA ASN A 214 5.55 5.02 13.64
C ASN A 214 4.11 5.42 13.29
N PHE A 215 3.30 4.43 12.91
CA PHE A 215 1.91 4.67 12.52
C PHE A 215 1.02 5.14 13.67
N THR A 216 1.31 4.72 14.91
CA THR A 216 0.53 5.17 16.08
C THR A 216 0.54 6.70 16.19
N SER A 217 1.71 7.32 16.13
CA SER A 217 1.86 8.77 16.17
C SER A 217 1.29 9.48 14.94
N LEU A 218 1.41 8.86 13.76
CA LEU A 218 0.84 9.39 12.52
C LEU A 218 -0.69 9.48 12.61
N LEU A 219 -1.36 8.40 13.01
CA LEU A 219 -2.82 8.34 13.04
C LEU A 219 -3.45 9.22 14.13
N LEU A 220 -2.66 9.68 15.11
CA LEU A 220 -3.08 10.66 16.12
C LEU A 220 -3.00 12.11 15.65
N SER A 221 -2.41 12.37 14.47
CA SER A 221 -2.32 13.72 13.91
C SER A 221 -3.67 14.26 13.41
N GLU A 222 -3.77 15.58 13.29
CA GLU A 222 -5.02 16.27 12.93
C GLU A 222 -5.55 15.83 11.56
N GLU A 223 -4.64 15.58 10.61
CA GLU A 223 -4.92 15.15 9.25
C GLU A 223 -5.67 13.81 9.19
N PHE A 224 -5.47 12.96 10.21
CA PHE A 224 -6.14 11.66 10.35
C PHE A 224 -7.36 11.68 11.30
N SER A 225 -7.76 12.87 11.76
CA SER A 225 -8.97 13.01 12.58
C SER A 225 -10.25 12.78 11.77
N PHE A 226 -11.33 12.41 12.47
CA PHE A 226 -12.66 12.22 11.86
C PHE A 226 -13.13 13.45 11.06
N LYS A 227 -12.79 14.68 11.50
CA LYS A 227 -13.12 15.92 10.78
C LYS A 227 -12.57 15.93 9.35
N HIS A 228 -11.37 15.39 9.14
CA HIS A 228 -10.71 15.37 7.84
C HIS A 228 -11.08 14.11 7.03
N LEU A 229 -11.19 12.96 7.70
CA LEU A 229 -11.39 11.68 7.03
C LEU A 229 -12.85 11.27 6.83
N LEU A 230 -13.76 11.72 7.70
CA LEU A 230 -15.14 11.24 7.83
C LEU A 230 -15.24 9.72 8.14
N SER A 231 -14.13 9.13 8.55
CA SER A 231 -13.98 7.75 8.99
C SER A 231 -12.92 7.70 10.08
N HIS A 232 -12.81 6.55 10.75
CA HIS A 232 -11.80 6.32 11.77
C HIS A 232 -10.71 5.39 11.23
N PRO A 233 -9.48 5.88 11.01
CA PRO A 233 -8.40 5.01 10.61
C PRO A 233 -8.02 4.08 11.77
N SER A 234 -7.52 2.90 11.45
CA SER A 234 -7.14 1.90 12.45
C SER A 234 -5.75 1.35 12.19
N ILE A 235 -5.14 0.82 13.25
CA ILE A 235 -3.86 0.14 13.23
C ILE A 235 -3.98 -1.20 13.94
N THR A 236 -3.31 -2.22 13.43
CA THR A 236 -3.19 -3.54 14.06
C THR A 236 -1.80 -4.13 13.82
N GLY A 237 -1.41 -5.14 14.60
CA GLY A 237 -0.03 -5.64 14.58
C GLY A 237 0.92 -4.77 15.39
N ASN A 238 2.21 -4.83 15.03
CA ASN A 238 3.27 -4.09 15.69
C ASN A 238 3.22 -2.60 15.31
N GLY A 239 2.49 -1.81 16.10
CA GLY A 239 2.31 -0.37 15.89
C GLY A 239 3.56 0.50 16.04
N SER A 240 4.70 -0.08 16.42
CA SER A 240 6.01 0.58 16.45
C SER A 240 6.72 0.54 15.09
N LEU A 241 6.28 -0.31 14.16
CA LEU A 241 6.83 -0.35 12.80
C LEU A 241 6.50 0.93 12.02
N TRP A 242 7.35 1.21 11.06
CA TRP A 242 7.23 2.34 10.14
C TRP A 242 7.41 1.91 8.68
N PHE A 243 7.26 2.84 7.74
CA PHE A 243 7.50 2.57 6.32
C PHE A 243 8.94 2.14 6.02
N ARG A 244 9.91 2.72 6.74
CA ARG A 244 11.32 2.34 6.67
C ARG A 244 11.78 1.97 8.07
N ASN A 245 12.18 0.71 8.25
CA ASN A 245 12.68 0.17 9.51
C ASN A 245 14.15 -0.15 9.31
N GLU A 246 15.04 0.67 9.83
CA GLU A 246 16.47 0.35 9.82
C GLU A 246 16.70 -0.92 10.63
N ILE A 247 17.60 -1.79 10.14
CA ILE A 247 18.03 -2.95 10.91
C ILE A 247 18.79 -2.38 12.11
N LEU A 248 18.20 -2.46 13.30
CA LEU A 248 18.97 -2.31 14.53
C LEU A 248 20.03 -3.44 14.49
N PRO A 249 21.34 -3.13 14.58
CA PRO A 249 22.32 -4.17 14.74
C PRO A 249 21.92 -5.00 15.97
N GLU A 250 21.79 -6.32 15.80
CA GLU A 250 21.78 -7.22 16.95
C GLU A 250 23.13 -7.04 17.66
N TYR A 251 23.10 -6.47 18.87
CA TYR A 251 24.25 -6.37 19.77
C TYR A 251 24.44 -7.69 20.53
#